data_AF-A0A317J152-F1
#
_entry.id   AF-A0A317J152-F1
#
_cell.length_a   1.000
_cell.length_b   1.000
_cell.length_c   1.000
_cell.angle_alpha   90.00
_cell.angle_beta   90.00
_cell.angle_gamma   90.00
#
_symmetry.space_group_name_H-M   'P 1'
#
loop_
_entity.id
_entity.type
_entity.pdbx_description
1 polymer ?
#
loop_
_entity_poly.entity_id
_entity_poly.type
_entity_poly.pdbx_seq_one_letter_code
_entity_poly.pdbx_strand_id
1 'polypeptide(L)'
;MAIAIIGLPALAQQGHPLTGTWSGDWGPAAAQRTTVTFVMNWDGKNVTGLINPGPDSIPLTGIFLDVTTWTVRFEADTKDASGKMVHISAEGKLEDIGSYHRTIKGSWQQGTVKGDFKLTRD
;
A
#
# COMPACT_ATOMS: atom_id res chain seq x y z
N MET A 1 24.71 -28.23 34.08
CA MET A 1 24.72 -27.01 33.25
C MET A 1 23.35 -26.89 32.61
N ALA A 2 22.59 -25.85 32.92
CA ALA A 2 21.25 -25.65 32.38
C ALA A 2 21.32 -24.66 31.21
N ILE A 3 20.91 -25.09 30.02
CA ILE A 3 20.74 -24.20 28.87
C ILE A 3 19.33 -23.62 28.96
N ALA A 4 19.23 -22.34 29.30
CA ALA A 4 18.01 -21.57 29.16
C ALA A 4 17.98 -20.98 27.73
N ILE A 5 17.12 -21.51 26.87
CA ILE A 5 16.80 -20.88 25.59
C ILE A 5 15.83 -19.74 25.90
N ILE A 6 16.34 -18.51 25.93
CA ILE A 6 15.53 -17.30 26.02
C ILE A 6 14.88 -17.09 24.65
N GLY A 7 13.62 -17.49 24.51
CA GLY A 7 12.80 -17.15 23.35
C GLY A 7 12.51 -15.65 23.35
N LEU A 8 13.28 -14.89 22.56
CA LEU A 8 12.97 -13.49 22.26
C LEU A 8 11.63 -13.44 21.49
N PRO A 9 10.73 -12.47 21.80
CA PRO A 9 9.44 -12.36 21.13
C PRO A 9 9.67 -12.09 19.64
N ALA A 10 9.03 -12.90 18.80
CA ALA A 10 9.12 -12.92 17.34
C ALA A 10 8.45 -11.72 16.65
N LEU A 11 8.64 -10.50 17.13
CA LEU A 11 8.17 -9.29 16.44
C LEU A 11 8.95 -9.00 15.14
N ALA A 12 10.01 -9.76 14.86
CA ALA A 12 10.87 -9.58 13.69
C ALA A 12 10.49 -10.47 12.48
N GLN A 13 9.53 -11.39 12.57
CA GLN A 13 9.26 -12.32 11.45
C GLN A 13 8.35 -11.76 10.33
N GLN A 14 7.71 -10.59 10.50
CA GLN A 14 6.76 -10.08 9.50
C GLN A 14 7.19 -8.79 8.78
N GLY A 15 8.38 -8.25 9.11
CA GLY A 15 8.95 -7.06 8.48
C GLY A 15 8.12 -5.79 8.71
N HIS A 16 8.46 -4.70 8.01
CA HIS A 16 7.63 -3.50 8.01
C HIS A 16 6.22 -3.83 7.49
N PRO A 17 5.13 -3.35 8.12
CA PRO A 17 3.78 -3.83 7.85
C PRO A 17 3.30 -3.59 6.41
N LEU A 18 3.88 -2.61 5.71
CA LEU A 18 3.58 -2.32 4.31
C LEU A 18 4.39 -3.17 3.31
N THR A 19 5.46 -3.86 3.74
CA THR A 19 6.35 -4.57 2.81
C THR A 19 5.64 -5.74 2.09
N GLY A 20 5.90 -5.81 0.78
CA GLY A 20 5.55 -6.89 -0.12
C GLY A 20 4.56 -6.49 -1.22
N THR A 21 3.91 -7.49 -1.83
CA THR A 21 2.95 -7.30 -2.92
C THR A 21 1.54 -7.17 -2.38
N TRP A 22 0.82 -6.18 -2.89
CA TRP A 22 -0.57 -5.93 -2.55
C TRP A 22 -1.37 -5.79 -3.84
N SER A 23 -2.53 -6.42 -3.89
CA SER A 23 -3.39 -6.37 -5.07
C SER A 23 -4.83 -6.02 -4.70
N GLY A 24 -5.51 -5.39 -5.64
CA GLY A 24 -6.92 -5.06 -5.50
C GLY A 24 -7.36 -4.08 -6.57
N ASP A 25 -8.22 -3.14 -6.21
CA ASP A 25 -8.85 -2.24 -7.16
C ASP A 25 -9.28 -0.92 -6.53
N TRP A 26 -9.45 0.09 -7.38
CA TRP A 26 -10.02 1.39 -7.03
C TRP A 26 -11.03 1.84 -8.08
N GLY A 27 -11.91 2.78 -7.73
CA GLY A 27 -12.79 3.39 -8.72
C GLY A 27 -13.93 4.21 -8.15
N PRO A 28 -14.57 5.07 -8.96
CA PRO A 28 -15.65 5.96 -8.52
C PRO A 28 -16.96 5.23 -8.17
N ALA A 29 -17.14 4.00 -8.66
CA ALA A 29 -18.33 3.19 -8.40
C ALA A 29 -18.03 1.69 -8.54
N ALA A 30 -18.90 0.84 -7.98
CA ALA A 30 -18.74 -0.62 -8.01
C ALA A 30 -18.65 -1.21 -9.44
N ALA A 31 -19.29 -0.59 -10.43
CA ALA A 31 -19.25 -1.02 -11.83
C ALA A 31 -18.05 -0.46 -12.62
N GLN A 32 -17.27 0.45 -12.02
CA GLN A 32 -16.16 1.15 -12.67
C GLN A 32 -14.91 0.98 -11.81
N ARG A 33 -14.28 -0.20 -11.91
CA ARG A 33 -13.10 -0.57 -11.11
C ARG A 33 -11.87 -0.71 -11.99
N THR A 34 -10.75 -0.20 -11.48
CA THR A 34 -9.42 -0.32 -12.06
C THR A 34 -8.58 -1.19 -11.15
N THR A 35 -8.08 -2.30 -11.67
CA THR A 35 -7.18 -3.18 -10.91
C THR A 35 -5.83 -2.50 -10.68
N VAL A 36 -5.29 -2.67 -9.48
CA VAL A 36 -3.98 -2.14 -9.11
C VAL A 36 -3.17 -3.17 -8.33
N THR A 37 -1.87 -3.17 -8.57
CA THR A 37 -0.89 -3.92 -7.79
C THR A 37 0.17 -2.97 -7.26
N PHE A 38 0.42 -3.02 -5.96
CA PHE A 38 1.49 -2.28 -5.30
C PHE A 38 2.59 -3.26 -4.94
N VAL A 39 3.83 -2.92 -5.25
CA VAL A 39 5.00 -3.62 -4.71
C VAL A 39 5.75 -2.63 -3.84
N MET A 40 5.77 -2.89 -2.53
CA MET A 40 6.39 -2.02 -1.55
C MET A 40 7.55 -2.72 -0.86
N ASN A 41 8.62 -1.97 -0.59
CA ASN A 41 9.80 -2.47 0.09
C ASN A 41 10.24 -1.53 1.20
N TRP A 42 10.71 -2.11 2.30
CA TRP A 42 11.34 -1.37 3.40
C TRP A 42 12.85 -1.52 3.30
N ASP A 43 13.57 -0.40 3.22
CA ASP A 43 15.04 -0.39 3.09
C ASP A 43 15.78 -0.32 4.44
N GLY A 44 15.06 -0.35 5.56
CA GLY A 44 15.61 -0.09 6.90
C GLY A 44 15.32 1.31 7.43
N LYS A 45 14.87 2.24 6.58
CA LYS A 45 14.57 3.63 6.93
C LYS A 45 13.31 4.20 6.26
N ASN A 46 13.04 3.84 5.02
CA ASN A 46 11.89 4.30 4.26
C ASN A 46 11.17 3.13 3.60
N VAL A 47 9.86 3.27 3.43
CA VAL A 47 9.09 2.43 2.51
C VAL A 47 9.18 3.08 1.13
N THR A 48 9.54 2.30 0.13
CA THR A 48 9.44 2.67 -1.29
C THR A 48 8.43 1.75 -1.96
N GLY A 49 7.95 2.13 -3.15
CA GLY A 49 7.14 1.20 -3.92
C GLY A 49 6.76 1.69 -5.30
N LEU A 50 6.14 0.77 -6.04
CA LEU A 50 5.62 0.97 -7.39
C LEU A 50 4.15 0.54 -7.44
N ILE A 51 3.34 1.28 -8.18
CA ILE A 51 2.00 0.87 -8.60
C ILE A 51 2.13 0.29 -10.02
N ASN A 52 1.47 -0.86 -10.25
CA ASN A 52 1.45 -1.61 -11.50
C ASN A 52 2.86 -1.84 -12.06
N PRO A 53 3.73 -2.60 -11.37
CA PRO A 53 5.11 -2.82 -11.80
C PRO A 53 5.17 -3.42 -13.20
N GLY A 54 6.08 -2.88 -14.03
CA GLY A 54 6.19 -3.19 -15.45
C GLY A 54 6.69 -1.97 -16.23
N PRO A 55 6.63 -1.97 -17.57
CA PRO A 55 7.06 -0.84 -18.41
C PRO A 55 6.36 0.49 -18.09
N ASP A 56 5.12 0.43 -17.59
CA ASP A 56 4.29 1.59 -17.23
C ASP A 56 4.18 1.77 -15.70
N SER A 57 5.18 1.32 -14.95
CA SER A 57 5.17 1.43 -13.48
C SER A 57 5.07 2.88 -13.04
N ILE A 58 4.25 3.12 -12.02
CA ILE A 58 4.09 4.43 -11.39
C ILE A 58 4.82 4.41 -10.04
N PRO A 59 5.92 5.16 -9.88
CA PRO A 59 6.60 5.25 -8.59
C PRO A 59 5.74 5.95 -7.55
N LEU A 60 5.73 5.40 -6.33
CA LEU A 60 5.19 6.11 -5.17
C LEU A 60 6.16 7.23 -4.80
N THR A 61 5.67 8.46 -4.83
CA THR A 61 6.43 9.67 -4.47
C THR A 61 6.31 9.99 -2.98
N GLY A 62 5.31 9.45 -2.30
CA GLY A 62 5.13 9.57 -0.85
C GLY A 62 4.40 8.37 -0.25
N ILE A 63 4.88 7.91 0.91
CA ILE A 63 4.23 6.87 1.71
C ILE A 63 4.31 7.31 3.18
N PHE A 64 3.17 7.53 3.80
CA PHE A 64 3.08 8.02 5.17
C PHE A 64 2.22 7.07 5.98
N LEU A 65 2.81 6.39 6.96
CA LEU A 65 2.10 5.51 7.89
C LEU A 65 1.97 6.18 9.25
N ASP A 66 0.74 6.42 9.69
CA ASP A 66 0.44 6.74 11.08
C ASP A 66 0.17 5.44 11.85
N VAL A 67 1.11 5.05 12.69
CA VAL A 67 1.02 3.83 13.51
C VAL A 67 0.07 3.96 14.71
N THR A 68 -0.39 5.18 15.03
CA THR A 68 -1.35 5.42 16.11
C THR A 68 -2.77 5.09 15.65
N THR A 69 -3.11 5.49 14.43
CA THR A 69 -4.43 5.25 13.83
C THR A 69 -4.44 4.08 12.85
N TRP A 70 -3.27 3.56 12.50
CA TRP A 70 -3.05 2.59 11.43
C TRP A 70 -3.60 3.08 10.09
N THR A 71 -3.40 4.36 9.80
CA THR A 71 -3.77 4.99 8.53
C THR A 71 -2.53 5.14 7.67
N VAL A 72 -2.65 4.84 6.38
CA VAL A 72 -1.59 5.05 5.40
C VAL A 72 -2.07 5.99 4.31
N ARG A 73 -1.20 6.92 3.90
CA ARG A 73 -1.38 7.76 2.72
C ARG A 73 -0.30 7.46 1.69
N PHE A 74 -0.72 7.27 0.46
CA PHE A 74 0.09 7.07 -0.72
C PHE A 74 -0.04 8.26 -1.66
N GLU A 75 1.07 8.74 -2.18
CA GLU A 75 1.14 9.78 -3.20
C GLU A 75 1.91 9.27 -4.41
N ALA A 76 1.47 9.62 -5.61
CA ALA A 76 2.16 9.35 -6.86
C ALA A 76 1.72 10.32 -7.98
N ASP A 77 2.43 10.31 -9.10
CA ASP A 77 2.04 11.06 -10.30
C ASP A 77 1.99 10.12 -11.50
N THR A 78 0.93 10.21 -12.30
CA THR A 78 0.74 9.36 -13.49
C THR A 78 0.17 10.16 -14.65
N LYS A 79 0.09 9.55 -15.84
CA LYS A 79 -0.64 10.10 -16.98
C LYS A 79 -2.07 9.56 -16.99
N ASP A 80 -3.04 10.44 -17.22
CA ASP A 80 -4.41 10.02 -17.52
C ASP A 80 -4.53 9.49 -18.96
N ALA A 81 -5.73 9.07 -19.36
CA ALA A 81 -6.00 8.54 -20.70
C ALA A 81 -5.73 9.55 -21.84
N SER A 82 -5.65 10.85 -21.53
CA SER A 82 -5.30 11.90 -22.50
C SER A 82 -3.79 12.17 -22.57
N GLY A 83 -2.99 11.49 -21.74
CA GLY A 83 -1.54 11.68 -21.64
C GLY A 83 -1.14 12.84 -20.71
N LYS A 84 -2.10 13.50 -20.06
CA LYS A 84 -1.85 14.60 -19.13
C LYS A 84 -1.38 14.06 -17.78
N MET A 85 -0.36 14.69 -17.19
CA MET A 85 0.08 14.38 -15.83
C MET A 85 -1.02 14.74 -14.81
N VAL A 86 -1.35 13.78 -13.95
CA VAL A 86 -2.30 13.89 -12.86
C VAL A 86 -1.73 13.29 -11.58
N HIS A 87 -2.08 13.88 -10.46
CA HIS A 87 -1.67 13.42 -9.14
C HIS A 87 -2.60 12.33 -8.61
N ILE A 88 -2.02 11.33 -7.95
CA ILE A 88 -2.73 10.29 -7.19
C ILE A 88 -2.50 10.58 -5.71
N SER A 89 -3.60 10.64 -4.95
CA SER A 89 -3.58 10.64 -3.48
C SER A 89 -4.55 9.59 -2.98
N ALA A 90 -4.06 8.61 -2.22
CA ALA A 90 -4.86 7.54 -1.67
C ALA A 90 -4.62 7.40 -0.16
N GLU A 91 -5.68 7.50 0.63
CA GLU A 91 -5.63 7.36 2.09
C GLU A 91 -6.53 6.22 2.52
N GLY A 92 -5.99 5.30 3.32
CA GLY A 92 -6.74 4.15 3.79
C GLY A 92 -6.28 3.63 5.13
N LYS A 93 -7.17 2.90 5.79
CA LYS A 93 -6.88 2.22 7.04
C LYS A 93 -6.27 0.85 6.76
N LEU A 94 -5.13 0.57 7.38
CA LEU A 94 -4.52 -0.75 7.44
C LEU A 94 -5.25 -1.60 8.49
N GLU A 95 -5.91 -2.64 8.03
CA GLU A 95 -6.70 -3.56 8.86
C GLU A 95 -6.06 -4.95 8.90
N ASP A 96 -6.41 -5.71 9.93
CA ASP A 96 -5.98 -7.11 10.11
C ASP A 96 -4.44 -7.28 10.13
N ILE A 97 -3.71 -6.35 10.75
CA ILE A 97 -2.23 -6.23 10.69
C ILE A 97 -1.48 -7.53 11.01
N GLY A 98 -2.01 -8.36 11.92
CA GLY A 98 -1.43 -9.66 12.28
C GLY A 98 -1.77 -10.82 11.34
N SER A 99 -2.64 -10.60 10.36
CA SER A 99 -3.02 -11.56 9.33
C SER A 99 -2.09 -11.47 8.12
N TYR A 100 -1.85 -12.61 7.47
CA TYR A 100 -1.23 -12.62 6.14
C TYR A 100 -2.11 -11.92 5.10
N HIS A 101 -3.44 -11.97 5.26
CA HIS A 101 -4.41 -11.31 4.37
C HIS A 101 -4.83 -9.92 4.86
N ARG A 102 -3.88 -9.16 5.41
CA ARG A 102 -4.13 -7.77 5.82
C ARG A 102 -4.61 -6.93 4.64
N THR A 103 -5.46 -5.93 4.93
CA THR A 103 -6.08 -5.09 3.91
C THR A 103 -5.83 -3.62 4.15
N ILE A 104 -5.80 -2.83 3.09
CA ILE A 104 -5.84 -1.37 3.16
C ILE A 104 -7.10 -0.93 2.42
N LYS A 105 -7.98 -0.20 3.09
CA LYS A 105 -9.25 0.28 2.50
C LYS A 105 -9.42 1.76 2.78
N GLY A 106 -9.90 2.51 1.79
CA GLY A 106 -10.17 3.92 1.98
C GLY A 106 -10.49 4.65 0.68
N SER A 107 -10.12 5.92 0.62
CA SER A 107 -10.41 6.80 -0.50
C SER A 107 -9.23 6.92 -1.45
N TRP A 108 -9.54 6.97 -2.74
CA TRP A 108 -8.60 7.20 -3.82
C TRP A 108 -9.00 8.45 -4.60
N GLN A 109 -8.03 9.29 -4.92
CA GLN A 109 -8.18 10.38 -5.86
C GLN A 109 -7.10 10.29 -6.93
N GLN A 110 -7.51 10.36 -8.20
CA GLN A 110 -6.60 10.48 -9.34
C GLN A 110 -7.06 11.66 -10.21
N GLY A 111 -6.30 12.75 -10.16
CA GLY A 111 -6.73 14.03 -10.73
C GLY A 111 -8.06 14.50 -10.11
N THR A 112 -9.09 14.64 -10.94
CA THR A 112 -10.44 15.04 -10.50
C THR A 112 -11.34 13.85 -10.17
N VAL A 113 -10.93 12.63 -10.50
CA VAL A 113 -11.71 11.42 -10.26
C VAL A 113 -11.49 10.97 -8.82
N LYS A 114 -12.58 10.75 -8.09
CA LYS A 114 -12.57 10.26 -6.71
C LYS A 114 -13.31 8.94 -6.64
N GLY A 115 -12.85 8.05 -5.77
CA GLY A 115 -13.45 6.75 -5.54
C GLY A 115 -12.99 6.14 -4.23
N ASP A 116 -13.39 4.90 -4.01
CA ASP A 116 -12.79 4.08 -2.96
C ASP A 116 -11.72 3.16 -3.56
N PHE A 117 -10.91 2.57 -2.70
CA PHE A 117 -10.01 1.49 -3.06
C PHE A 117 -9.93 0.44 -1.97
N LYS A 118 -9.53 -0.76 -2.37
CA LYS A 118 -9.14 -1.84 -1.46
C LYS A 118 -7.89 -2.52 -2.02
N LEU A 119 -6.91 -2.71 -1.16
CA LEU A 119 -5.74 -3.56 -1.39
C LEU A 119 -5.74 -4.70 -0.38
N THR A 120 -5.29 -5.87 -0.81
CA THR A 120 -5.08 -7.05 0.03
C THR A 120 -3.63 -7.49 -0.13
N ARG A 121 -2.97 -7.85 0.97
CA ARG A 121 -1.62 -8.40 0.94
C ARG A 121 -1.64 -9.85 0.43
N ASP A 122 -0.75 -10.14 -0.52
CA ASP A 122 -0.47 -11.49 -1.03
C ASP A 122 0.30 -12.37 -0.04
#